data_AF-A0A8J4UEN0-F1
#
_entry.id   AF-A0A8J4UEN0-F1
#
_cell.length_a   1.000
_cell.length_b   1.000
_cell.length_c   1.000
_cell.angle_alpha   90.00
_cell.angle_beta   90.00
_cell.angle_gamma   90.00
#
_symmetry.space_group_name_H-M   'P 1'
#
loop_
_entity.id
_entity.type
_entity.pdbx_description
1 polymer ?
#
loop_
_entity_poly.entity_id
_entity_poly.type
_entity_poly.pdbx_seq_one_letter_code
_entity_poly.pdbx_strand_id
1 'polypeptide(L)'
;VRAADPPCSLLGLHNPPQLSKDGDVLIGGIFSFHVKWDQTKHVFTSGPWQPKCKSDKRKYPSFFRTVPSDYYQSRALAKLVKHFAWTWVGAICSDNDYGNNAINEFIIAAKEEGICVEYLKAFFRTDPREKILKLVEIIKASTSTVIVAFVAYSDIGVLLKEMALQNLTGFQ
;
A
#
# COMPACT_ATOMS: atom_id res chain seq x y z
N VAL A 1 17.22 -12.56 -34.89
CA VAL A 1 16.86 -11.13 -34.81
C VAL A 1 17.19 -10.66 -33.41
N ARG A 2 18.26 -9.89 -33.22
CA ARG A 2 18.55 -9.27 -31.91
C ARG A 2 17.59 -8.09 -31.78
N ALA A 3 16.86 -8.01 -30.66
CA ALA A 3 16.12 -6.80 -30.35
C ALA A 3 17.12 -5.65 -30.24
N ALA A 4 16.92 -4.61 -31.03
CA ALA A 4 17.59 -3.33 -30.84
C ALA A 4 17.22 -2.77 -29.46
N ASP A 5 18.11 -1.94 -28.92
CA ASP A 5 18.09 -1.44 -27.54
C ASP A 5 16.69 -1.05 -27.04
N PRO A 6 16.36 -1.37 -25.76
CA PRO A 6 15.04 -1.06 -25.22
C PRO A 6 14.78 0.45 -25.24
N PRO A 7 13.57 0.91 -25.59
CA PRO A 7 13.22 2.33 -25.76
C PRO A 7 13.22 3.16 -24.45
N CYS A 8 13.66 2.58 -23.34
CA CYS A 8 13.71 3.24 -22.04
C CYS A 8 15.00 2.87 -21.31
N SER A 9 15.76 3.89 -20.91
CA SER A 9 16.92 3.77 -20.02
C SER A 9 16.51 4.12 -18.59
N LEU A 10 16.88 3.29 -17.62
CA LEU A 10 16.74 3.63 -16.20
C LEU A 10 17.59 4.86 -15.89
N LEU A 11 16.95 5.98 -15.52
CA LEU A 11 17.62 7.25 -15.20
C LEU A 11 18.16 7.31 -13.76
N GLY A 12 18.06 6.22 -13.00
CA GLY A 12 18.58 6.14 -11.64
C GLY A 12 18.77 4.71 -11.18
N LEU A 13 19.68 4.52 -10.23
CA LEU A 13 19.76 3.27 -9.49
C LEU A 13 18.54 3.20 -8.56
N HIS A 14 17.71 2.19 -8.75
CA HIS A 14 16.75 1.82 -7.73
C HIS A 14 17.55 1.33 -6.52
N ASN A 15 17.55 2.12 -5.45
CA ASN A 15 18.08 1.68 -4.18
C ASN A 15 16.89 1.11 -3.38
N PRO A 16 16.70 -0.22 -3.35
CA PRO A 16 15.60 -0.79 -2.59
C PRO A 16 15.77 -0.43 -1.11
N PRO A 17 14.66 -0.38 -0.34
CA PRO A 17 14.74 -0.28 1.11
C PRO A 17 15.63 -1.40 1.67
N GLN A 18 16.26 -1.17 2.83
CA GLN A 18 17.18 -2.13 3.47
C GLN A 18 16.56 -3.52 3.72
N LEU A 19 15.24 -3.64 3.64
CA LEU A 19 14.48 -4.88 3.73
C LEU A 19 13.65 -5.03 2.44
N SER A 20 14.28 -5.51 1.37
CA SER A 20 13.61 -5.86 0.12
C SER A 20 14.18 -7.18 -0.42
N LYS A 21 13.31 -8.10 -0.83
CA LYS A 21 13.63 -9.39 -1.44
C LYS A 21 12.87 -9.60 -2.74
N ASP A 22 13.36 -10.51 -3.56
CA ASP A 22 12.67 -10.96 -4.76
C ASP A 22 11.30 -11.56 -4.38
N GLY A 23 10.22 -10.95 -4.88
CA GLY A 23 8.84 -11.31 -4.55
C GLY A 23 8.11 -10.25 -3.70
N ASP A 24 8.82 -9.28 -3.13
CA ASP A 24 8.20 -8.18 -2.40
C ASP A 24 7.42 -7.28 -3.38
N VAL A 25 6.15 -7.04 -3.07
CA VAL A 25 5.27 -6.19 -3.90
C VAL A 25 5.13 -4.83 -3.24
N LEU A 26 5.99 -3.88 -3.63
CA LEU A 26 5.88 -2.48 -3.19
C LEU A 26 4.88 -1.72 -4.09
N ILE A 27 3.65 -1.52 -3.62
CA ILE A 27 2.67 -0.63 -4.28
C ILE A 27 2.79 0.76 -3.65
N GLY A 28 3.74 1.56 -4.15
CA GLY A 28 3.95 2.95 -3.75
C GLY A 28 4.37 3.82 -4.93
N GLY A 29 3.79 5.01 -5.06
CA GLY A 29 4.15 5.97 -6.11
C GLY A 29 3.40 7.30 -5.99
N ILE A 30 3.98 8.35 -6.59
CA ILE A 30 3.21 9.50 -7.06
C ILE A 30 2.49 9.02 -8.32
N PHE A 31 1.18 8.78 -8.23
CA PHE A 31 0.39 8.35 -9.38
C PHE A 31 0.21 9.53 -10.35
N SER A 32 1.16 9.65 -11.26
CA SER A 32 0.83 10.06 -12.62
C SER A 32 0.79 8.81 -13.50
N PHE A 33 0.25 8.97 -14.69
CA PHE A 33 0.27 8.07 -15.85
C PHE A 33 -0.91 7.11 -16.00
N HIS A 34 -1.78 7.50 -16.95
CA HIS A 34 -2.56 6.60 -17.77
C HIS A 34 -1.64 5.61 -18.50
N VAL A 35 -1.95 4.31 -18.46
CA VAL A 35 -1.62 3.40 -19.57
C VAL A 35 -2.70 2.33 -19.75
N LYS A 36 -3.44 2.47 -20.85
CA LYS A 36 -4.32 1.53 -21.57
C LYS A 36 -5.44 0.83 -20.78
N TRP A 37 -6.63 1.39 -20.98
CA TRP A 37 -7.93 0.75 -20.78
C TRP A 37 -8.18 -0.36 -21.80
N ASP A 38 -8.92 -1.38 -21.38
CA ASP A 38 -9.63 -2.30 -22.24
C ASP A 38 -10.41 -1.51 -23.31
N GLN A 39 -10.22 -1.83 -24.58
CA GLN A 39 -10.92 -1.18 -25.69
C GLN A 39 -12.38 -1.66 -25.71
N THR A 40 -13.17 -1.17 -24.77
CA THR A 40 -14.59 -0.98 -25.05
C THR A 40 -14.66 0.03 -26.20
N LYS A 41 -15.14 -0.41 -27.37
CA LYS A 41 -15.45 0.51 -28.48
C LYS A 41 -16.45 1.52 -27.95
N HIS A 42 -15.96 2.69 -27.54
CA HIS A 42 -16.80 3.81 -27.23
C HIS A 42 -17.42 4.25 -28.55
N VAL A 43 -18.72 4.01 -28.71
CA VAL A 43 -19.46 4.33 -29.94
C VAL A 43 -19.63 5.85 -30.10
N PHE A 44 -19.12 6.65 -29.15
CA PHE A 44 -19.25 8.12 -29.04
C PHE A 44 -20.69 8.63 -29.21
N THR A 45 -21.68 7.75 -29.08
CA THR A 45 -23.12 8.06 -29.12
C THR A 45 -23.63 8.61 -27.79
N SER A 46 -22.84 8.50 -26.72
CA SER A 46 -23.16 9.01 -25.40
C SER A 46 -21.88 9.37 -24.66
N GLY A 47 -21.94 10.43 -23.84
CA GLY A 47 -20.85 10.79 -22.94
C GLY A 47 -20.50 9.62 -22.00
N PRO A 48 -19.23 9.51 -21.55
CA PRO A 48 -18.84 8.49 -20.59
C PRO A 48 -19.62 8.66 -19.27
N TRP A 49 -19.91 7.55 -18.60
CA TRP A 49 -20.51 7.58 -17.27
C TRP A 49 -19.62 8.39 -16.33
N GLN A 50 -20.20 9.36 -15.62
CA GLN A 50 -19.50 10.18 -14.64
C GLN A 50 -18.85 9.26 -13.60
N PRO A 51 -17.51 9.26 -13.46
CA PRO A 51 -16.85 8.53 -12.39
C PRO A 51 -17.41 9.03 -11.05
N LYS A 52 -17.89 8.12 -10.19
CA LYS A 52 -18.28 8.47 -8.83
C LYS A 52 -17.03 8.84 -8.02
N CYS A 53 -16.64 10.10 -8.07
CA CYS A 53 -15.61 10.65 -7.19
C CYS A 53 -16.13 10.65 -5.74
N LYS A 54 -15.58 9.79 -4.88
CA LYS A 54 -15.88 9.70 -3.44
C LYS A 54 -15.19 10.80 -2.61
N SER A 55 -14.88 11.95 -3.21
CA SER A 55 -14.39 13.14 -2.49
C SER A 55 -15.59 14.02 -2.12
N ASP A 56 -15.61 14.55 -0.90
CA ASP A 56 -16.67 15.47 -0.48
C ASP A 56 -16.57 16.80 -1.24
N LYS A 57 -17.22 16.85 -2.41
CA LYS A 57 -17.27 18.04 -3.26
C LYS A 57 -18.07 19.19 -2.64
N ARG A 58 -18.83 18.94 -1.56
CA ARG A 58 -19.51 20.03 -0.82
C ARG A 58 -18.49 20.80 0.01
N LYS A 59 -17.55 20.08 0.63
CA LYS A 59 -16.47 20.68 1.43
C LYS A 59 -15.29 21.15 0.58
N TYR A 60 -14.97 20.45 -0.51
CA TYR A 60 -13.85 20.77 -1.39
C TYR A 60 -14.26 20.75 -2.88
N PRO A 61 -15.07 21.72 -3.35
CA PRO A 61 -15.65 21.72 -4.69
C PRO A 61 -14.60 21.80 -5.81
N SER A 62 -13.45 22.43 -5.52
CA SER A 62 -12.37 22.63 -6.50
C SER A 62 -11.18 21.69 -6.29
N PHE A 63 -11.27 20.72 -5.37
CA PHE A 63 -10.18 19.78 -5.12
C PHE A 63 -10.32 18.52 -5.99
N PHE A 64 -9.32 18.28 -6.82
CA PHE A 64 -9.21 17.11 -7.67
C PHE A 64 -7.90 16.39 -7.36
N ARG A 65 -7.93 15.05 -7.41
CA ARG A 65 -6.75 14.20 -7.21
C ARG A 65 -6.63 13.23 -8.38
N THR A 66 -5.41 12.99 -8.84
CA THR A 66 -5.07 11.98 -9.85
C THR A 66 -4.83 10.60 -9.24
N VAL A 67 -4.87 10.51 -7.92
CA VAL A 67 -4.74 9.28 -7.14
C VAL A 67 -6.14 8.70 -6.87
N PRO A 68 -6.38 7.40 -7.09
CA PRO A 68 -7.65 6.77 -6.75
C PRO A 68 -7.95 6.92 -5.25
N SER A 69 -9.21 6.79 -4.87
CA SER A 69 -9.57 6.76 -3.45
C SER A 69 -8.99 5.53 -2.77
N ASP A 70 -8.62 5.67 -1.50
CA ASP A 70 -8.17 4.55 -0.65
C ASP A 70 -9.14 3.37 -0.69
N TYR A 71 -10.44 3.64 -0.87
CA TYR A 71 -11.49 2.65 -1.19
C TYR A 71 -11.03 1.56 -2.19
N TYR A 72 -10.51 1.97 -3.34
CA TYR A 72 -10.11 1.03 -4.39
C TYR A 72 -8.76 0.39 -4.12
N GLN A 73 -7.80 1.17 -3.59
CA GLN A 73 -6.46 0.68 -3.29
C GLN A 73 -6.49 -0.40 -2.21
N SER A 74 -7.22 -0.16 -1.11
CA SER A 74 -7.34 -1.10 -0.01
C SER A 74 -8.06 -2.39 -0.40
N ARG A 75 -9.09 -2.30 -1.24
CA ARG A 75 -9.76 -3.49 -1.80
C ARG A 75 -8.88 -4.27 -2.78
N ALA A 76 -8.08 -3.57 -3.59
CA ALA A 76 -7.11 -4.24 -4.47
C ALA A 76 -6.04 -5.00 -3.66
N LEU A 77 -5.54 -4.39 -2.57
CA LEU A 77 -4.61 -5.06 -1.66
C LEU A 77 -5.23 -6.29 -0.98
N ALA A 78 -6.48 -6.21 -0.50
CA ALA A 78 -7.16 -7.38 0.06
C ALA A 78 -7.29 -8.53 -0.97
N LYS A 79 -7.62 -8.20 -2.23
CA LYS A 79 -7.66 -9.19 -3.32
C LYS A 79 -6.29 -9.77 -3.64
N LEU A 80 -5.23 -8.98 -3.55
CA LEU A 80 -3.86 -9.45 -3.74
C LEU A 80 -3.45 -10.43 -2.64
N VAL A 81 -3.73 -10.09 -1.38
CA VAL A 81 -3.48 -10.96 -0.22
C VAL A 81 -4.21 -12.30 -0.39
N LYS A 82 -5.47 -12.26 -0.81
CA LYS A 82 -6.23 -13.48 -1.15
C LYS A 82 -5.65 -14.25 -2.33
N HIS A 83 -5.17 -13.56 -3.37
CA HIS A 83 -4.59 -14.20 -4.55
C HIS A 83 -3.38 -15.07 -4.19
N PHE A 84 -2.55 -14.61 -3.26
CA PHE A 84 -1.42 -15.37 -2.73
C PHE A 84 -1.80 -16.38 -1.63
N ALA A 85 -3.11 -16.57 -1.38
CA ALA A 85 -3.65 -17.47 -0.37
C ALA A 85 -3.17 -17.16 1.06
N TRP A 86 -2.81 -15.91 1.34
CA TRP A 86 -2.49 -15.47 2.70
C TRP A 86 -3.79 -15.20 3.46
N THR A 87 -4.03 -15.99 4.51
CA THR A 87 -5.24 -15.86 5.34
C THR A 87 -4.98 -15.17 6.67
N TRP A 88 -3.71 -14.91 7.00
CA TRP A 88 -3.26 -14.39 8.28
C TRP A 88 -2.17 -13.34 8.06
N VAL A 89 -2.49 -12.07 8.32
CA VAL A 89 -1.61 -10.95 8.05
C VAL A 89 -1.48 -10.00 9.24
N GLY A 90 -0.30 -9.39 9.37
CA GLY A 90 -0.11 -8.20 10.19
C GLY A 90 -0.52 -6.95 9.43
N ALA A 91 -0.97 -5.91 10.14
CA ALA A 91 -1.29 -4.63 9.56
C ALA A 91 -0.66 -3.47 10.32
N ILE A 92 -0.04 -2.56 9.60
CA ILE A 92 0.52 -1.32 10.15
C ILE A 92 0.08 -0.11 9.32
N CYS A 93 -0.12 1.03 9.99
CA CYS A 93 -0.48 2.27 9.32
C CYS A 93 0.23 3.49 9.93
N SER A 94 0.38 4.54 9.13
CA SER A 94 0.72 5.86 9.68
C SER A 94 -0.41 6.34 10.59
N ASP A 95 -0.05 6.89 11.75
CA ASP A 95 -0.99 7.49 12.70
C ASP A 95 -1.44 8.89 12.21
N ASN A 96 -2.13 8.91 11.07
CA ASN A 96 -2.69 10.09 10.42
C ASN A 96 -3.90 9.71 9.55
N ASP A 97 -4.59 10.72 9.01
CA ASP A 97 -5.81 10.50 8.22
C ASP A 97 -5.59 9.60 7.00
N TYR A 98 -4.43 9.65 6.36
CA TYR A 98 -4.13 8.78 5.21
C TYR A 98 -4.05 7.31 5.64
N GLY A 99 -3.23 7.00 6.63
CA GLY A 99 -3.06 5.63 7.11
C GLY A 99 -4.35 5.06 7.70
N ASN A 100 -5.05 5.87 8.51
CA ASN A 100 -6.26 5.45 9.22
C ASN A 100 -7.44 5.19 8.28
N ASN A 101 -7.65 6.03 7.25
CA ASN A 101 -8.73 5.80 6.29
C ASN A 101 -8.46 4.58 5.41
N ALA A 102 -7.23 4.45 4.93
CA ALA A 102 -6.87 3.35 4.04
C ALA A 102 -6.91 2.00 4.75
N ILE A 103 -6.41 1.92 5.98
CA ILE A 103 -6.43 0.66 6.74
C ILE A 103 -7.83 0.25 7.17
N ASN A 104 -8.70 1.20 7.49
CA ASN A 104 -10.09 0.90 7.84
C ASN A 104 -10.82 0.26 6.65
N GLU A 105 -10.64 0.78 5.44
CA GLU A 105 -11.19 0.12 4.24
C GLU A 105 -10.55 -1.26 4.03
N PHE A 106 -9.25 -1.40 4.25
CA PHE A 106 -8.57 -2.68 4.08
C PHE A 106 -9.14 -3.74 5.02
N ILE A 107 -9.41 -3.42 6.29
CA ILE A 107 -10.01 -4.36 7.23
C ILE A 107 -11.39 -4.84 6.75
N ILE A 108 -12.22 -3.93 6.23
CA ILE A 108 -13.53 -4.29 5.67
C ILE A 108 -13.34 -5.25 4.49
N ALA A 109 -12.47 -4.89 3.55
CA ALA A 109 -12.20 -5.71 2.37
C ALA A 109 -11.56 -7.06 2.72
N ALA A 110 -10.62 -7.09 3.65
CA ALA A 110 -9.97 -8.30 4.14
C ALA A 110 -10.99 -9.28 4.72
N LYS A 111 -11.93 -8.78 5.54
CA LYS A 111 -13.01 -9.59 6.10
C LYS A 111 -13.91 -10.17 5.01
N GLU A 112 -14.27 -9.38 4.00
CA GLU A 112 -15.06 -9.85 2.85
C GLU A 112 -14.32 -10.93 2.04
N GLU A 113 -12.99 -10.86 1.98
CA GLU A 113 -12.14 -11.81 1.26
C GLU A 113 -11.71 -13.01 2.13
N GLY A 114 -12.11 -13.07 3.41
CA GLY A 114 -11.82 -14.18 4.33
C GLY A 114 -10.42 -14.13 4.97
N ILE A 115 -9.81 -12.95 5.04
CA ILE A 115 -8.47 -12.71 5.59
C ILE A 115 -8.60 -12.23 7.04
N CYS A 116 -7.80 -12.81 7.93
CA CYS A 116 -7.68 -12.40 9.32
C CYS A 116 -6.49 -11.45 9.52
N VAL A 117 -6.73 -10.36 10.24
CA VAL A 117 -5.69 -9.39 10.64
C VAL A 117 -5.30 -9.69 12.08
N GLU A 118 -4.09 -10.22 12.29
CA GLU A 118 -3.62 -10.67 13.62
C GLU A 118 -3.34 -9.49 14.55
N TYR A 119 -2.73 -8.44 14.01
CA TYR A 119 -2.51 -7.19 14.73
C TYR A 119 -2.70 -6.01 13.80
N LEU A 120 -3.22 -4.92 14.37
CA LEU A 120 -3.24 -3.61 13.75
C LEU A 120 -2.51 -2.64 14.66
N LYS A 121 -1.50 -1.94 14.14
CA LYS A 121 -0.79 -0.89 14.88
C LYS A 121 -0.57 0.36 14.05
N ALA A 122 -0.94 1.49 14.64
CA ALA A 122 -0.64 2.82 14.12
C ALA A 122 0.62 3.37 14.80
N PHE A 123 1.47 4.03 14.03
CA PHE A 123 2.65 4.72 14.54
C PHE A 123 3.01 5.92 13.68
N PHE A 124 3.82 6.81 14.24
CA PHE A 124 4.29 8.01 13.59
C PHE A 124 5.80 8.19 13.78
N ARG A 125 6.50 8.81 12.82
CA ARG A 125 7.96 8.96 12.88
C ARG A 125 8.50 9.70 14.11
N THR A 126 7.69 10.53 14.76
CA THR A 126 8.08 11.28 15.97
C THR A 126 7.62 10.60 17.26
N ASP A 127 7.07 9.39 17.17
CA ASP A 127 6.73 8.62 18.36
C ASP A 127 7.99 8.32 19.20
N PRO A 128 7.86 8.20 20.53
CA PRO A 128 8.94 7.76 21.39
C PRO A 128 9.49 6.41 20.94
N ARG A 129 10.81 6.21 21.08
CA ARG A 129 11.47 4.96 20.66
C ARG A 129 10.85 3.75 21.34
N GLU A 130 10.39 3.87 22.58
CA GLU A 130 9.72 2.83 23.34
C GLU A 130 8.44 2.34 22.65
N LYS A 131 7.70 3.22 21.96
CA LYS A 131 6.51 2.84 21.18
C LYS A 131 6.89 2.04 19.94
N ILE A 132 7.97 2.45 19.25
CA ILE A 132 8.50 1.72 18.09
C ILE A 132 9.03 0.34 18.52
N LEU A 133 9.73 0.25 19.66
CA LEU A 133 10.22 -1.02 20.19
C LEU A 133 9.08 -1.98 20.51
N LYS A 134 8.00 -1.51 21.16
CA LYS A 134 6.80 -2.31 21.40
C LYS A 134 6.14 -2.81 20.11
N LEU A 135 6.13 -1.98 19.07
CA LEU A 135 5.65 -2.40 17.76
C LEU A 135 6.50 -3.54 17.19
N VAL A 136 7.83 -3.42 17.26
CA VAL A 136 8.75 -4.47 16.82
C VAL A 136 8.55 -5.76 17.65
N GLU A 137 8.33 -5.66 18.96
CA GLU A 137 8.03 -6.82 19.81
C GLU A 137 6.75 -7.54 19.38
N ILE A 138 5.69 -6.79 19.04
CA ILE A 138 4.45 -7.36 18.50
C ILE A 138 4.71 -8.08 17.18
N ILE A 139 5.49 -7.47 16.28
CA ILE A 139 5.85 -8.08 14.98
C ILE A 139 6.65 -9.39 15.20
N LYS A 140 7.56 -9.42 16.17
CA LYS A 140 8.35 -10.63 16.49
C LYS A 140 7.53 -11.75 17.12
N ALA A 141 6.54 -11.40 17.95
CA ALA A 141 5.68 -12.36 18.64
C ALA A 141 4.55 -12.89 17.74
N SER A 142 4.26 -12.21 16.63
CA SER A 142 3.24 -12.56 15.66
C SER A 142 3.61 -13.80 14.85
N THR A 143 2.59 -14.56 14.46
CA THR A 143 2.72 -15.71 13.56
C THR A 143 2.61 -15.32 12.08
N SER A 144 2.10 -14.13 11.78
CA SER A 144 2.01 -13.57 10.44
C SER A 144 3.38 -13.19 9.88
N THR A 145 3.74 -13.78 8.75
CA THR A 145 4.94 -13.38 7.99
C THR A 145 4.67 -12.21 7.05
N VAL A 146 3.42 -12.02 6.63
CA VAL A 146 3.00 -10.98 5.68
C VAL A 146 2.51 -9.75 6.45
N ILE A 147 3.04 -8.57 6.11
CA ILE A 147 2.68 -7.31 6.75
C ILE A 147 2.12 -6.33 5.71
N VAL A 148 0.83 -6.01 5.82
CA VAL A 148 0.19 -4.98 5.00
C VAL A 148 0.43 -3.60 5.62
N ALA A 149 1.14 -2.74 4.89
CA ALA A 149 1.56 -1.42 5.38
C ALA A 149 0.90 -0.26 4.61
N PHE A 150 0.04 0.52 5.30
CA PHE A 150 -0.47 1.81 4.83
C PHE A 150 0.29 2.95 5.51
N VAL A 151 1.57 3.09 5.14
CA VAL A 151 2.52 3.93 5.88
C VAL A 151 3.22 4.90 4.92
N ALA A 152 3.42 6.14 5.35
CA ALA A 152 4.23 7.11 4.62
C ALA A 152 5.71 6.71 4.61
N TYR A 153 6.44 7.08 3.57
CA TYR A 153 7.86 6.74 3.42
C TYR A 153 8.72 7.16 4.63
N SER A 154 8.44 8.34 5.20
CA SER A 154 9.16 8.83 6.38
C SER A 154 8.89 8.01 7.64
N ASP A 155 7.69 7.46 7.78
CA ASP A 155 7.28 6.70 8.96
C ASP A 155 7.87 5.28 8.87
N ILE A 156 7.72 4.60 7.72
CA ILE A 156 8.22 3.24 7.54
C ILE A 156 9.75 3.17 7.69
N GLY A 157 10.47 4.23 7.33
CA GLY A 157 11.92 4.31 7.52
C GLY A 157 12.36 4.20 8.99
N VAL A 158 11.57 4.72 9.93
CA VAL A 158 11.87 4.60 11.37
C VAL A 158 11.71 3.15 11.84
N LEU A 159 10.62 2.49 11.42
CA LEU A 159 10.36 1.10 11.77
C LEU A 159 11.40 0.16 11.14
N LEU A 160 11.67 0.29 9.83
CA LEU A 160 12.64 -0.55 9.12
C LEU A 160 14.05 -0.42 9.72
N LYS A 161 14.45 0.79 10.13
CA LYS A 161 15.73 0.99 10.82
C LYS A 161 15.80 0.20 12.12
N GLU A 162 14.76 0.24 12.95
CA GLU A 162 14.74 -0.50 14.22
C GLU A 162 14.65 -2.02 13.99
N MET A 163 13.89 -2.47 12.99
CA MET A 163 13.85 -3.89 12.59
C MET A 163 15.22 -4.39 12.10
N ALA A 164 15.94 -3.58 11.32
CA ALA A 164 17.29 -3.90 10.85
C ALA A 164 18.30 -3.97 12.01
N LEU A 165 18.23 -3.05 12.97
CA LEU A 165 19.08 -3.06 14.18
C LEU A 165 18.90 -4.35 15.01
N GLN A 166 17.73 -4.97 14.94
CA GLN A 166 17.40 -6.20 15.64
C GLN A 166 17.52 -7.46 14.76
N ASN A 167 18.06 -7.34 13.55
CA ASN A 167 18.23 -8.41 12.57
C ASN A 167 16.94 -9.18 12.25
N LEU A 168 15.80 -8.49 12.21
CA LEU A 168 14.53 -9.09 11.80
C LEU A 168 14.57 -9.39 10.29
N THR A 169 14.29 -10.64 9.94
CA THR A 169 14.20 -11.11 8.55
C THR A 169 13.03 -12.08 8.42
N GLY A 170 12.59 -12.36 7.19
CA GLY A 170 11.54 -13.36 6.92
C GLY A 170 10.12 -12.78 6.82
N PHE A 171 9.99 -11.46 6.85
CA PHE A 171 8.73 -10.76 6.57
C PHE A 171 8.59 -10.45 5.08
N GLN A 172 7.34 -10.39 4.61
CA GLN A 172 6.91 -10.03 3.26
C GLN A 172 5.98 -8.81 3.30
#